data_AF-A0AAD5VDD3-F1
#
_entry.id   AF-A0AAD5VDD3-F1
#
_cell.length_a   1.000
_cell.length_b   1.000
_cell.length_c   1.000
_cell.angle_alpha   90.00
_cell.angle_beta   90.00
_cell.angle_gamma   90.00
#
_symmetry.space_group_name_H-M   'P 1'
#
loop_
_entity.id
_entity.type
_entity.pdbx_description
1 polymer ?
#
loop_
_entity_poly.entity_id
_entity_poly.type
_entity_poly.pdbx_seq_one_letter_code
_entity_poly.pdbx_strand_id
1 'polypeptide(L)'
;MSNSEKQKSRLIFRDALGEFCGVTILVIFGVGVNCQVVLSTDRAVVSSPRGDYLSIAFGWAAGLALGAWIAGIIRKSPGHINPAVTLALEFRAFLSGKRGPTIEHYGSTAWDVLPLIVVFTFSQLLGGIFGAAIIYANYVHAIDIFEGGGIRTVPGTASLFAIYAFLGTAILLLVICALGDLRDIWEQTPLENGSPNETEQLQGRVEQGGIAAELDRMAGKLGGMVGKLVGTPPRPQAVATEQDEVAARPQAVATEQGGMATNLQNMATNFHNMATKLREMGVELNGNKVAAEQDARRSSKARNPADIVAPFILFIVTLGIVVALGMQTGFALNPARDLGPRILTAMVGYGKAVFLYRSLYWLWCPFIAPILGAFVAVSLYHLCNLVVKEPENTPENTTPAQAV
;
A
#
# COMPACT_ATOMS: atom_id res chain seq x y z
N MET A 1 -3.59 -12.08 -22.10
CA MET A 1 -3.68 -11.44 -20.76
C MET A 1 -4.78 -12.10 -19.93
N SER A 2 -4.42 -12.57 -18.75
CA SER A 2 -5.35 -13.05 -17.72
C SER A 2 -6.25 -11.92 -17.19
N ASN A 3 -7.34 -12.26 -16.51
CA ASN A 3 -8.23 -11.26 -15.89
C ASN A 3 -7.50 -10.42 -14.81
N SER A 4 -6.56 -11.03 -14.09
CA SER A 4 -5.71 -10.34 -13.09
C SER A 4 -4.80 -9.30 -13.76
N GLU A 5 -4.15 -9.64 -14.87
CA GLU A 5 -3.30 -8.72 -15.62
C GLU A 5 -4.08 -7.53 -16.19
N LYS A 6 -5.31 -7.77 -16.69
CA LYS A 6 -6.19 -6.70 -17.17
C LYS A 6 -6.60 -5.76 -16.04
N GLN A 7 -6.89 -6.29 -14.86
CA GLN A 7 -7.21 -5.49 -13.68
C GLN A 7 -6.02 -4.65 -13.23
N LYS A 8 -4.82 -5.25 -13.14
CA LYS A 8 -3.57 -4.53 -12.84
C LYS A 8 -3.32 -3.38 -13.81
N SER A 9 -3.43 -3.64 -15.11
CA SER A 9 -3.22 -2.63 -16.16
C SER A 9 -4.21 -1.46 -16.05
N ARG A 10 -5.49 -1.75 -15.75
CA ARG A 10 -6.51 -0.72 -15.54
C ARG A 10 -6.22 0.15 -14.32
N LEU A 11 -5.71 -0.43 -13.23
CA LEU A 11 -5.33 0.30 -12.03
C LEU A 11 -4.14 1.22 -12.31
N ILE A 12 -3.07 0.70 -12.94
CA ILE A 12 -1.89 1.49 -13.30
C ILE A 12 -2.30 2.70 -14.18
N PHE A 13 -3.11 2.47 -15.21
CA PHE A 13 -3.57 3.55 -16.08
C PHE A 13 -4.42 4.58 -15.33
N ARG A 14 -5.35 4.13 -14.49
CA ARG A 14 -6.21 5.00 -13.67
C ARG A 14 -5.38 5.91 -12.76
N ASP A 15 -4.34 5.36 -12.14
CA ASP A 15 -3.51 6.06 -11.18
C ASP A 15 -2.51 6.97 -11.87
N ALA A 16 -1.95 6.54 -13.00
CA ALA A 16 -1.16 7.42 -13.87
C ALA A 16 -1.99 8.64 -14.30
N LEU A 17 -3.26 8.45 -14.68
CA LEU A 17 -4.16 9.58 -14.96
C LEU A 17 -4.42 10.45 -13.73
N GLY A 18 -4.49 9.86 -12.54
CA GLY A 18 -4.59 10.60 -11.28
C GLY A 18 -3.36 11.49 -11.03
N GLU A 19 -2.16 10.95 -11.24
CA GLU A 19 -0.88 11.67 -11.15
C GLU A 19 -0.80 12.81 -12.17
N PHE A 20 -1.22 12.57 -13.42
CA PHE A 20 -1.33 13.59 -14.45
C PHE A 20 -2.24 14.73 -14.00
N CYS A 21 -3.49 14.41 -13.61
CA CYS A 21 -4.46 15.40 -13.16
C CYS A 21 -3.99 16.17 -11.93
N GLY A 22 -3.36 15.47 -10.97
CA GLY A 22 -2.82 16.07 -9.76
C GLY A 22 -1.73 17.11 -10.06
N VAL A 23 -0.76 16.78 -10.93
CA VAL A 23 0.27 17.74 -11.34
C VAL A 23 -0.30 18.86 -12.20
N THR A 24 -1.30 18.58 -13.06
CA THR A 24 -2.01 19.63 -13.80
C THR A 24 -2.62 20.66 -12.87
N ILE A 25 -3.33 20.24 -11.81
CA ILE A 25 -3.91 21.16 -10.82
C ILE A 25 -2.84 21.93 -10.06
N LEU A 26 -1.78 21.25 -9.61
CA LEU A 26 -0.62 21.90 -8.97
C LEU A 26 -0.05 23.02 -9.86
N VAL A 27 0.15 22.75 -11.14
CA VAL A 27 0.75 23.71 -12.08
C VAL A 27 -0.24 24.81 -12.47
N ILE A 28 -1.54 24.51 -12.63
CA ILE A 28 -2.57 25.54 -12.90
C ILE A 28 -2.57 26.59 -11.79
N PHE A 29 -2.68 26.16 -10.54
CA PHE A 29 -2.73 27.10 -9.42
C PHE A 29 -1.40 27.83 -9.24
N GLY A 30 -0.29 27.09 -9.30
CA GLY A 30 1.04 27.65 -9.08
C GLY A 30 1.51 28.61 -10.19
N VAL A 31 1.46 28.18 -11.45
CA VAL A 31 1.86 29.03 -12.58
C VAL A 31 0.82 30.12 -12.80
N GLY A 32 -0.46 29.85 -12.59
CA GLY A 32 -1.53 30.84 -12.68
C GLY A 32 -1.32 32.01 -11.72
N VAL A 33 -1.00 31.74 -10.45
CA VAL A 33 -0.73 32.82 -9.48
C VAL A 33 0.57 33.57 -9.82
N ASN A 34 1.58 32.89 -10.36
CA ASN A 34 2.80 33.57 -10.84
C ASN A 34 2.46 34.53 -11.99
N CYS A 35 1.71 34.09 -13.00
CA CYS A 35 1.27 34.94 -14.09
C CYS A 35 0.44 36.12 -13.58
N GLN A 36 -0.51 35.88 -12.67
CA GLN A 36 -1.34 36.95 -12.12
C GLN A 36 -0.50 38.01 -11.40
N VAL A 37 0.40 37.59 -10.50
CA VAL A 37 1.19 38.50 -9.69
C VAL A 37 2.20 39.27 -10.54
N VAL A 38 2.89 38.61 -11.48
CA VAL A 38 3.91 39.25 -12.32
C VAL A 38 3.28 40.15 -13.38
N LEU A 39 2.34 39.63 -14.17
CA LEU A 39 1.77 40.37 -15.30
C LEU A 39 0.94 41.57 -14.83
N SER A 40 0.34 41.50 -13.64
CA SER A 40 -0.43 42.62 -13.07
C SER A 40 0.41 43.80 -12.58
N THR A 41 1.74 43.66 -12.56
CA THR A 41 2.63 44.80 -12.26
C THR A 41 2.64 45.84 -13.39
N ASP A 42 2.35 45.42 -14.61
CA ASP A 42 2.22 46.30 -15.77
C ASP A 42 0.80 46.90 -15.85
N ARG A 43 0.75 48.24 -15.90
CA ARG A 43 -0.51 49.00 -15.98
C ARG A 43 -1.17 48.92 -17.35
N ALA A 44 -0.45 48.47 -18.38
CA ALA A 44 -1.03 48.13 -19.68
C ALA A 44 -1.83 46.82 -19.63
N VAL A 45 -1.52 45.90 -18.70
CA VAL A 45 -2.26 44.65 -18.51
C VAL A 45 -3.49 44.87 -17.61
N VAL A 46 -3.33 45.59 -16.50
CA VAL A 46 -4.42 45.85 -15.55
C VAL A 46 -4.19 47.14 -14.76
N SER A 47 -5.27 47.82 -14.37
CA SER A 47 -5.20 49.11 -13.68
C SER A 47 -4.52 49.08 -12.31
N SER A 48 -4.47 47.92 -11.64
CA SER A 48 -3.81 47.75 -10.34
C SER A 48 -3.26 46.32 -10.15
N PRO A 49 -2.12 46.17 -9.43
CA PRO A 49 -1.53 44.86 -9.13
C PRO A 49 -2.51 43.89 -8.45
N ARG A 50 -2.42 42.61 -8.80
CA ARG A 50 -3.32 41.53 -8.37
C ARG A 50 -2.54 40.43 -7.66
N GLY A 51 -2.03 40.77 -6.48
CA GLY A 51 -1.39 39.84 -5.56
C GLY A 51 0.06 40.20 -5.26
N ASP A 52 0.68 39.35 -4.45
CA ASP A 52 2.02 39.52 -3.89
C ASP A 52 2.68 38.15 -3.63
N TYR A 53 3.84 38.15 -2.97
CA TYR A 53 4.55 36.92 -2.64
C TYR A 53 3.72 35.95 -1.77
N LEU A 54 2.90 36.48 -0.85
CA LEU A 54 2.02 35.64 -0.04
C LEU A 54 0.95 34.97 -0.90
N SER A 55 0.40 35.70 -1.87
CA SER A 55 -0.54 35.15 -2.86
C SER A 55 0.10 33.98 -3.62
N ILE A 56 1.36 34.13 -4.06
CA ILE A 56 2.14 33.05 -4.68
C ILE A 56 2.23 31.84 -3.73
N ALA A 57 2.61 32.07 -2.48
CA ALA A 57 2.73 31.01 -1.49
C ALA A 57 1.43 30.22 -1.29
N PHE A 58 0.30 30.92 -1.16
CA PHE A 58 -1.02 30.32 -1.06
C PHE A 58 -1.41 29.52 -2.32
N GLY A 59 -1.19 30.08 -3.51
CA GLY A 59 -1.53 29.41 -4.77
C GLY A 59 -0.77 28.10 -4.95
N TRP A 60 0.54 28.09 -4.71
CA TRP A 60 1.34 26.87 -4.80
C TRP A 60 0.98 25.84 -3.71
N ALA A 61 0.76 26.27 -2.47
CA ALA A 61 0.34 25.39 -1.39
C ALA A 61 -1.03 24.76 -1.64
N ALA A 62 -2.01 25.55 -2.11
CA ALA A 62 -3.34 25.07 -2.48
C ALA A 62 -3.29 24.10 -3.66
N GLY A 63 -2.51 24.43 -4.69
CA GLY A 63 -2.30 23.57 -5.85
C GLY A 63 -1.73 22.21 -5.47
N LEU A 64 -0.72 22.17 -4.59
CA LEU A 64 -0.13 20.92 -4.11
C LEU A 64 -1.13 20.09 -3.31
N ALA A 65 -1.82 20.71 -2.35
CA ALA A 65 -2.80 20.03 -1.50
C ALA A 65 -3.97 19.44 -2.31
N LEU A 66 -4.56 20.24 -3.21
CA LEU A 66 -5.67 19.80 -4.06
C LEU A 66 -5.22 18.78 -5.10
N GLY A 67 -4.03 18.96 -5.68
CA GLY A 67 -3.45 18.02 -6.62
C GLY A 67 -3.24 16.63 -5.99
N ALA A 68 -2.65 16.59 -4.80
CA ALA A 68 -2.44 15.35 -4.04
C ALA A 68 -3.78 14.73 -3.62
N TRP A 69 -4.75 15.55 -3.23
CA TRP A 69 -6.11 15.09 -2.91
C TRP A 69 -6.80 14.41 -4.10
N ILE A 70 -6.74 15.03 -5.28
CA ILE A 70 -7.33 14.49 -6.51
C ILE A 70 -6.61 13.22 -6.95
N ALA A 71 -5.28 13.19 -6.85
CA ALA A 71 -4.47 12.05 -7.25
C ALA A 71 -4.62 10.85 -6.30
N GLY A 72 -4.74 11.08 -4.99
CA GLY A 72 -4.73 10.02 -3.96
C GLY A 72 -6.10 9.68 -3.36
N ILE A 73 -6.84 10.68 -2.85
CA ILE A 73 -7.93 10.46 -1.87
C ILE A 73 -9.25 10.03 -2.50
N ILE A 74 -9.53 10.40 -3.74
CA ILE A 74 -10.73 9.92 -4.45
C ILE A 74 -10.58 8.42 -4.83
N ARG A 75 -9.35 7.88 -4.89
CA ARG A 75 -9.08 6.61 -5.60
C ARG A 75 -8.25 5.56 -4.85
N LYS A 76 -7.82 5.83 -3.61
CA LYS A 76 -6.84 5.00 -2.86
C LYS A 76 -5.55 4.76 -3.67
N SER A 77 -5.14 5.76 -4.44
CA SER A 77 -3.91 5.73 -5.25
C SER A 77 -2.75 6.31 -4.44
N PRO A 78 -1.48 5.96 -4.74
CA PRO A 78 -0.32 6.54 -4.05
C PRO A 78 -0.29 8.08 -4.06
N GLY A 79 -0.75 8.72 -5.15
CA GLY A 79 -0.99 10.16 -5.19
C GLY A 79 0.24 11.03 -4.92
N HIS A 80 1.40 10.63 -5.46
CA HIS A 80 2.70 11.24 -5.20
C HIS A 80 2.81 12.65 -5.79
N ILE A 81 2.28 12.85 -6.99
CA ILE A 81 2.32 14.07 -7.83
C ILE A 81 3.71 14.71 -7.95
N ASN A 82 4.77 13.96 -7.66
CA ASN A 82 6.14 14.44 -7.52
C ASN A 82 7.12 13.28 -7.75
N PRO A 83 8.04 13.39 -8.74
CA PRO A 83 9.05 12.36 -8.99
C PRO A 83 9.97 12.11 -7.78
N ALA A 84 10.31 13.16 -7.02
CA ALA A 84 11.16 13.03 -5.82
C ALA A 84 10.45 12.23 -4.72
N VAL A 85 9.15 12.45 -4.51
CA VAL A 85 8.33 11.67 -3.56
C VAL A 85 8.18 10.22 -4.04
N THR A 86 7.92 10.03 -5.34
CA THR A 86 7.79 8.69 -5.93
C THR A 86 9.03 7.85 -5.68
N LEU A 87 10.21 8.40 -5.97
CA LEU A 87 11.49 7.71 -5.73
C LEU A 87 11.76 7.48 -4.24
N ALA A 88 11.52 8.49 -3.40
CA ALA A 88 11.87 8.41 -1.99
C ALA A 88 10.99 7.44 -1.20
N LEU A 89 9.69 7.33 -1.51
CA LEU A 89 8.80 6.38 -0.83
C LEU A 89 9.09 4.92 -1.21
N GLU A 90 9.47 4.66 -2.46
CA GLU A 90 9.97 3.34 -2.87
C GLU A 90 11.28 3.00 -2.16
N PHE A 91 12.20 3.96 -2.06
CA PHE A 91 13.45 3.79 -1.31
C PHE A 91 13.22 3.56 0.18
N ARG A 92 12.26 4.27 0.79
CA ARG A 92 11.86 4.07 2.20
C ARG A 92 11.42 2.64 2.46
N ALA A 93 10.60 2.10 1.56
CA ALA A 93 10.11 0.74 1.68
C ALA A 93 11.25 -0.27 1.53
N PHE A 94 12.15 -0.05 0.58
CA PHE A 94 13.38 -0.82 0.43
C PHE A 94 14.21 -0.85 1.73
N LEU A 95 14.48 0.31 2.34
CA LEU A 95 15.20 0.38 3.62
C LEU A 95 14.50 -0.39 4.75
N SER A 96 13.17 -0.42 4.73
CA SER A 96 12.35 -1.06 5.76
C SER A 96 12.08 -2.55 5.50
N GLY A 97 12.65 -3.13 4.44
CA GLY A 97 12.37 -4.51 4.02
C GLY A 97 10.90 -4.73 3.60
N LYS A 98 10.17 -3.66 3.30
CA LYS A 98 8.75 -3.67 2.89
C LYS A 98 8.62 -3.50 1.38
N ARG A 99 7.46 -3.85 0.84
CA ARG A 99 7.07 -3.46 -0.52
C ARG A 99 6.73 -1.98 -0.53
N GLY A 100 7.16 -1.25 -1.56
CA GLY A 100 6.85 0.16 -1.69
C GLY A 100 5.42 0.43 -2.17
N PRO A 101 4.95 1.68 -2.09
CA PRO A 101 3.56 2.02 -2.35
C PRO A 101 3.07 1.57 -3.73
N THR A 102 3.92 1.64 -4.76
CA THR A 102 3.54 1.19 -6.11
C THR A 102 3.50 -0.34 -6.19
N ILE A 103 4.46 -1.04 -5.60
CA ILE A 103 4.51 -2.51 -5.61
C ILE A 103 3.30 -3.08 -4.87
N GLU A 104 3.05 -2.56 -3.67
CA GLU A 104 1.98 -3.00 -2.78
C GLU A 104 0.62 -2.78 -3.43
N HIS A 105 0.38 -1.58 -3.99
CA HIS A 105 -0.90 -1.24 -4.59
C HIS A 105 -1.26 -2.11 -5.81
N TYR A 106 -0.26 -2.52 -6.61
CA TYR A 106 -0.49 -3.32 -7.81
C TYR A 106 -0.23 -4.82 -7.65
N GLY A 107 0.14 -5.29 -6.44
CA GLY A 107 0.55 -6.69 -6.21
C GLY A 107 1.72 -7.12 -7.09
N SER A 108 2.70 -6.23 -7.27
CA SER A 108 3.81 -6.42 -8.21
C SER A 108 5.06 -7.03 -7.56
N THR A 109 6.06 -7.34 -8.36
CA THR A 109 7.39 -7.77 -7.90
C THR A 109 8.35 -6.59 -7.77
N ALA A 110 9.49 -6.79 -7.12
CA ALA A 110 10.55 -5.77 -7.05
C ALA A 110 11.05 -5.34 -8.44
N TRP A 111 10.99 -6.22 -9.44
CA TRP A 111 11.40 -5.94 -10.81
C TRP A 111 10.45 -4.98 -11.55
N ASP A 112 9.20 -4.87 -11.10
CA ASP A 112 8.19 -3.99 -11.69
C ASP A 112 8.31 -2.53 -11.22
N VAL A 113 9.11 -2.27 -10.18
CA VAL A 113 9.27 -0.93 -9.57
C VAL A 113 9.75 0.10 -10.59
N LEU A 114 10.81 -0.23 -11.33
CA LEU A 114 11.44 0.71 -12.25
C LEU A 114 10.48 1.12 -13.40
N PRO A 115 9.82 0.16 -14.09
CA PRO A 115 8.76 0.52 -15.05
C PRO A 115 7.65 1.39 -14.47
N LEU A 116 7.19 1.10 -13.25
CA LEU A 116 6.14 1.87 -12.60
C LEU A 116 6.59 3.30 -12.29
N ILE A 117 7.78 3.47 -11.73
CA ILE A 117 8.38 4.80 -11.49
C ILE A 117 8.45 5.62 -12.78
N VAL A 118 8.86 5.00 -13.88
CA VAL A 118 8.94 5.65 -15.20
C VAL A 118 7.55 6.09 -15.66
N VAL A 119 6.54 5.21 -15.58
CA VAL A 119 5.16 5.53 -15.95
C VAL A 119 4.62 6.71 -15.15
N PHE A 120 4.79 6.69 -13.82
CA PHE A 120 4.28 7.78 -12.97
C PHE A 120 5.05 9.08 -13.18
N THR A 121 6.38 9.04 -13.27
CA THR A 121 7.21 10.23 -13.53
C THR A 121 6.86 10.86 -14.87
N PHE A 122 6.65 10.04 -15.91
CA PHE A 122 6.25 10.52 -17.22
C PHE A 122 4.84 11.13 -17.18
N SER A 123 3.90 10.48 -16.49
CA SER A 123 2.55 11.00 -16.32
C SER A 123 2.52 12.35 -15.58
N GLN A 124 3.30 12.47 -14.51
CA GLN A 124 3.50 13.72 -13.76
C GLN A 124 4.08 14.81 -14.65
N LEU A 125 5.10 14.49 -15.47
CA LEU A 125 5.70 15.44 -16.40
C LEU A 125 4.69 15.95 -17.45
N LEU A 126 3.92 15.04 -18.05
CA LEU A 126 2.86 15.41 -18.98
C LEU A 126 1.80 16.29 -18.32
N GLY A 127 1.44 15.99 -17.07
CA GLY A 127 0.51 16.81 -16.29
C GLY A 127 1.03 18.23 -16.08
N GLY A 128 2.34 18.38 -15.85
CA GLY A 128 3.01 19.66 -15.72
C GLY A 128 3.08 20.47 -17.01
N ILE A 129 3.36 19.81 -18.15
CA ILE A 129 3.31 20.44 -19.48
C ILE A 129 1.89 20.93 -19.77
N PHE A 130 0.90 20.07 -19.55
CA PHE A 130 -0.50 20.36 -19.85
C PHE A 130 -1.08 21.47 -18.96
N GLY A 131 -0.80 21.45 -17.66
CA GLY A 131 -1.21 22.51 -16.75
C GLY A 131 -0.59 23.86 -17.12
N ALA A 132 0.68 23.87 -17.51
CA ALA A 132 1.33 25.08 -17.99
C ALA A 132 0.72 25.56 -19.32
N ALA A 133 0.31 24.65 -20.21
CA ALA A 133 -0.28 25.00 -21.49
C ALA A 133 -1.64 25.69 -21.33
N ILE A 134 -2.44 25.22 -20.38
CA ILE A 134 -3.70 25.86 -19.98
C ILE A 134 -3.45 27.27 -19.48
N ILE A 135 -2.46 27.45 -18.59
CA ILE A 135 -2.15 28.79 -18.05
C ILE A 135 -1.57 29.70 -19.12
N TYR A 136 -0.69 29.21 -19.99
CA TYR A 136 -0.17 29.98 -21.10
C TYR A 136 -1.30 30.44 -22.03
N ALA A 137 -2.21 29.54 -22.41
CA ALA A 137 -3.37 29.89 -23.23
C ALA A 137 -4.27 30.94 -22.55
N ASN A 138 -4.46 30.86 -21.23
CA ASN A 138 -5.24 31.83 -20.47
C ASN A 138 -4.58 33.21 -20.37
N TYR A 139 -3.25 33.28 -20.34
CA TYR A 139 -2.49 34.53 -20.14
C TYR A 139 -1.74 35.03 -21.37
N VAL A 140 -1.81 34.36 -22.53
CA VAL A 140 -1.00 34.69 -23.73
C VAL A 140 -1.12 36.16 -24.13
N HIS A 141 -2.34 36.71 -24.09
CA HIS A 141 -2.58 38.11 -24.42
C HIS A 141 -1.90 39.08 -23.43
N ALA A 142 -2.00 38.78 -22.12
CA ALA A 142 -1.34 39.58 -21.09
C ALA A 142 0.18 39.44 -21.14
N ILE A 143 0.70 38.25 -21.45
CA ILE A 143 2.13 38.00 -21.69
C ILE A 143 2.62 38.81 -22.89
N ASP A 144 1.85 38.83 -23.98
CA ASP A 144 2.20 39.62 -25.17
C ASP A 144 2.25 41.12 -24.86
N ILE A 145 1.31 41.66 -24.10
CA ILE A 145 1.38 43.07 -23.66
C ILE A 145 2.63 43.30 -22.81
N PHE A 146 2.84 42.47 -21.79
CA PHE A 146 3.91 42.62 -20.81
C PHE A 146 5.32 42.50 -21.43
N GLU A 147 5.51 41.58 -22.39
CA GLU A 147 6.79 41.34 -23.05
C GLU A 147 7.00 42.17 -24.35
N GLY A 148 5.99 42.96 -24.77
CA GLY A 148 6.10 43.82 -25.96
C GLY A 148 5.74 43.15 -27.29
N GLY A 149 5.06 42.01 -27.27
CA GLY A 149 4.43 41.34 -28.41
C GLY A 149 5.40 40.50 -29.25
N GLY A 150 5.17 39.18 -29.32
CA GLY A 150 5.98 38.27 -30.15
C GLY A 150 7.42 38.04 -29.66
N ILE A 151 7.79 38.64 -28.52
CA ILE A 151 9.07 38.44 -27.84
C ILE A 151 8.83 37.58 -26.60
N ARG A 152 9.76 36.66 -26.31
CA ARG A 152 9.76 35.79 -25.12
C ARG A 152 11.10 35.90 -24.44
N THR A 153 11.12 36.42 -23.22
CA THR A 153 12.35 36.77 -22.50
C THR A 153 12.54 35.92 -21.25
N VAL A 154 13.79 35.64 -20.88
CA VAL A 154 14.13 34.98 -19.61
C VAL A 154 14.88 36.00 -18.75
N PRO A 155 14.19 36.96 -18.11
CA PRO A 155 14.84 38.05 -17.37
C PRO A 155 15.51 37.54 -16.09
N GLY A 156 15.05 36.40 -15.56
CA GLY A 156 15.74 35.62 -14.55
C GLY A 156 14.81 34.67 -13.80
N THR A 157 15.31 33.49 -13.40
CA THR A 157 14.64 32.63 -12.41
C THR A 157 15.24 32.88 -11.02
N ALA A 158 14.47 32.61 -9.95
CA ALA A 158 14.98 32.61 -8.58
C ALA A 158 16.28 31.79 -8.47
N SER A 159 17.31 32.33 -7.80
CA SER A 159 18.48 31.55 -7.35
C SER A 159 19.45 32.40 -6.49
N LEU A 160 19.88 31.81 -5.38
CA LEU A 160 21.14 32.11 -4.69
C LEU A 160 21.84 30.81 -4.22
N PHE A 161 21.10 29.76 -3.76
CA PHE A 161 21.69 28.47 -3.34
C PHE A 161 20.73 27.27 -3.51
N ALA A 162 21.17 26.13 -4.08
CA ALA A 162 20.34 24.93 -4.27
C ALA A 162 19.91 24.23 -2.97
N ILE A 163 20.58 24.54 -1.85
CA ILE A 163 20.31 23.96 -0.52
C ILE A 163 18.86 24.15 -0.06
N TYR A 164 18.19 25.22 -0.50
CA TYR A 164 16.81 25.49 -0.11
C TYR A 164 15.81 24.52 -0.76
N ALA A 165 16.05 24.12 -2.01
CA ALA A 165 15.22 23.12 -2.68
C ALA A 165 15.43 21.73 -2.05
N PHE A 166 16.67 21.41 -1.68
CA PHE A 166 17.01 20.23 -0.88
C PHE A 166 16.26 20.23 0.46
N LEU A 167 16.41 21.29 1.27
CA LEU A 167 15.85 21.37 2.61
C LEU A 167 14.31 21.40 2.60
N GLY A 168 13.71 22.17 1.69
CA GLY A 168 12.26 22.22 1.56
C GLY A 168 11.67 20.85 1.20
N THR A 169 12.34 20.11 0.30
CA THR A 169 11.87 18.77 -0.09
C THR A 169 12.08 17.78 1.04
N ALA A 170 13.18 17.90 1.79
CA ALA A 170 13.43 17.08 2.97
C ALA A 170 12.32 17.28 4.03
N ILE A 171 11.96 18.52 4.37
CA ILE A 171 10.88 18.83 5.32
C ILE A 171 9.55 18.26 4.83
N LEU A 172 9.22 18.45 3.55
CA LEU A 172 8.01 17.89 2.94
C LEU A 172 7.97 16.36 3.09
N LEU A 173 9.08 15.66 2.81
CA LEU A 173 9.14 14.21 2.90
C LEU A 173 9.04 13.70 4.34
N LEU A 174 9.60 14.39 5.33
CA LEU A 174 9.43 14.03 6.74
C LEU A 174 7.93 14.03 7.13
N VAL A 175 7.18 15.04 6.70
CA VAL A 175 5.74 15.14 6.94
C VAL A 175 4.96 14.04 6.19
N ILE A 176 5.32 13.75 4.93
CA ILE A 176 4.71 12.67 4.16
C ILE A 176 4.96 11.30 4.83
N CYS A 177 6.17 11.04 5.33
CA CYS A 177 6.48 9.82 6.07
C CYS A 177 5.65 9.69 7.35
N ALA A 178 5.51 10.78 8.12
CA ALA A 178 4.68 10.80 9.33
C ALA A 178 3.20 10.56 9.03
N LEU A 179 2.66 11.12 7.94
CA LEU A 179 1.31 10.83 7.47
C LEU A 179 1.15 9.36 7.07
N GLY A 180 2.17 8.77 6.43
CA GLY A 180 2.21 7.36 6.10
C GLY A 180 2.16 6.47 7.35
N ASP A 181 2.94 6.78 8.38
CA ASP A 181 2.90 6.02 9.64
C ASP A 181 1.55 6.15 10.35
N LEU A 182 0.93 7.34 10.33
CA LEU A 182 -0.43 7.51 10.87
C LEU A 182 -1.44 6.66 10.10
N ARG A 183 -1.28 6.54 8.78
CA ARG A 183 -2.11 5.66 7.94
C ARG A 183 -1.93 4.20 8.33
N ASP A 184 -0.68 3.73 8.44
CA ASP A 184 -0.32 2.36 8.83
C ASP A 184 -0.91 1.99 10.21
N ILE A 185 -0.81 2.89 11.20
CA ILE A 185 -1.36 2.69 12.54
C ILE A 185 -2.89 2.50 12.49
N TRP A 186 -3.60 3.35 11.75
CA TRP A 186 -5.04 3.23 11.61
C TRP A 186 -5.44 1.92 10.93
N GLU A 187 -4.71 1.51 9.90
CA GLU A 187 -4.98 0.26 9.18
C GLU A 187 -4.82 -0.97 10.09
N GLN A 188 -3.79 -0.96 10.94
CA GLN A 188 -3.51 -2.02 11.91
C GLN A 188 -4.43 -2.00 13.13
N THR A 189 -5.06 -0.87 13.44
CA THR A 189 -5.97 -0.76 14.60
C THR A 189 -7.16 -1.73 14.43
N PRO A 190 -7.35 -2.68 15.36
CA PRO A 190 -8.49 -3.59 15.33
C PRO A 190 -9.80 -2.82 15.32
N LEU A 191 -10.81 -3.33 14.63
CA LEU A 191 -12.17 -2.83 14.82
C LEU A 191 -12.55 -3.18 16.27
N GLU A 192 -12.74 -2.18 17.14
CA GLU A 192 -13.44 -2.42 18.40
C GLU A 192 -14.80 -3.04 18.04
N ASN A 193 -15.08 -4.27 18.49
CA ASN A 193 -16.42 -4.78 18.83
C ASN A 193 -16.38 -6.27 19.23
N GLY A 194 -16.84 -6.58 20.45
CA GLY A 194 -17.21 -7.94 20.91
C GLY A 194 -16.02 -8.87 21.15
N SER A 195 -15.93 -9.44 22.36
CA SER A 195 -14.81 -10.29 22.76
C SER A 195 -14.60 -11.47 21.78
N PRO A 196 -13.34 -11.87 21.52
CA PRO A 196 -12.96 -13.07 20.76
C PRO A 196 -13.68 -14.37 21.19
N ASN A 197 -14.21 -14.38 22.41
CA ASN A 197 -14.83 -15.52 23.05
C ASN A 197 -16.01 -16.12 22.28
N GLU A 198 -16.85 -15.37 21.56
CA GLU A 198 -18.04 -15.99 20.94
C GLU A 198 -17.70 -16.90 19.75
N THR A 199 -16.69 -16.54 18.95
CA THR A 199 -16.31 -17.31 17.76
C THR A 199 -15.49 -18.55 18.14
N GLU A 200 -14.58 -18.44 19.11
CA GLU A 200 -13.83 -19.58 19.66
C GLU A 200 -14.72 -20.51 20.51
N GLN A 201 -15.70 -19.99 21.26
CA GLN A 201 -16.67 -20.82 21.99
C GLN A 201 -17.62 -21.58 21.06
N LEU A 202 -17.98 -21.01 19.91
CA LEU A 202 -18.72 -21.73 18.87
C LEU A 202 -17.84 -22.82 18.23
N GLN A 203 -16.55 -22.56 18.02
CA GLN A 203 -15.57 -23.52 17.50
C GLN A 203 -15.44 -24.75 18.43
N GLY A 204 -15.31 -24.53 19.75
CA GLY A 204 -15.28 -25.61 20.73
C GLY A 204 -16.57 -26.44 20.82
N ARG A 205 -17.74 -25.82 20.59
CA ARG A 205 -19.05 -26.51 20.66
C ARG A 205 -19.37 -27.34 19.41
N VAL A 206 -18.87 -26.95 18.23
CA VAL A 206 -19.07 -27.70 16.98
C VAL A 206 -18.15 -28.93 16.91
N GLU A 207 -16.89 -28.81 17.37
CA GLU A 207 -15.93 -29.92 17.38
C GLU A 207 -16.26 -31.00 18.42
N GLN A 208 -16.87 -30.64 19.56
CA GLN A 208 -17.15 -31.59 20.65
C GLN A 208 -18.46 -32.38 20.52
N GLY A 209 -19.35 -32.03 19.57
CA GLY A 209 -20.70 -32.64 19.47
C GLY A 209 -21.20 -33.00 18.06
N GLY A 210 -20.38 -32.85 17.02
CA GLY A 210 -20.80 -33.01 15.62
C GLY A 210 -20.75 -34.45 15.08
N ILE A 211 -21.32 -34.65 13.88
CA ILE A 211 -21.36 -35.92 13.14
C ILE A 211 -19.97 -36.57 13.02
N ALA A 212 -18.91 -35.78 12.80
CA ALA A 212 -17.54 -36.29 12.72
C ALA A 212 -17.05 -36.93 14.03
N ALA A 213 -17.40 -36.35 15.19
CA ALA A 213 -17.03 -36.90 16.50
C ALA A 213 -17.78 -38.21 16.81
N GLU A 214 -19.03 -38.33 16.35
CA GLU A 214 -19.80 -39.57 16.50
C GLU A 214 -19.30 -40.67 15.56
N LEU A 215 -18.86 -40.33 14.34
CA LEU A 215 -18.22 -41.25 13.41
C LEU A 215 -16.89 -41.80 13.95
N ASP A 216 -16.06 -40.98 14.60
CA ASP A 216 -14.84 -41.43 15.26
C ASP A 216 -15.13 -42.34 16.48
N ARG A 217 -16.19 -42.05 17.24
CA ARG A 217 -16.66 -42.96 18.31
C ARG A 217 -17.10 -44.32 17.74
N MET A 218 -17.81 -44.33 16.62
CA MET A 218 -18.22 -45.56 15.95
C MET A 218 -17.01 -46.36 15.44
N ALA A 219 -16.03 -45.68 14.84
CA ALA A 219 -14.77 -46.30 14.40
C ALA A 219 -14.00 -46.93 15.58
N GLY A 220 -13.91 -46.23 16.72
CA GLY A 220 -13.29 -46.73 17.94
C GLY A 220 -13.99 -47.97 18.52
N LYS A 221 -15.34 -47.99 18.53
CA LYS A 221 -16.13 -49.16 18.95
C LYS A 221 -15.89 -50.37 18.03
N LEU A 222 -15.82 -50.16 16.71
CA LEU A 222 -15.54 -51.21 15.74
C LEU A 222 -14.13 -51.78 15.89
N GLY A 223 -13.11 -50.92 16.06
CA GLY A 223 -11.74 -51.36 16.35
C GLY A 223 -11.64 -52.18 17.64
N GLY A 224 -12.38 -51.80 18.68
CA GLY A 224 -12.50 -52.58 19.92
C GLY A 224 -13.17 -53.95 19.73
N MET A 225 -14.15 -54.07 18.81
CA MET A 225 -14.76 -55.36 18.46
C MET A 225 -13.79 -56.26 17.69
N VAL A 226 -12.99 -55.70 16.77
CA VAL A 226 -11.92 -56.44 16.08
C VAL A 226 -10.89 -56.97 17.06
N GLY A 227 -10.45 -56.14 18.01
CA GLY A 227 -9.51 -56.56 19.06
C GLY A 227 -10.03 -57.73 19.90
N LYS A 228 -11.35 -57.79 20.16
CA LYS A 228 -12.00 -58.91 20.86
C LYS A 228 -12.13 -60.17 20.00
N LEU A 229 -12.33 -60.02 18.69
CA LEU A 229 -12.42 -61.13 17.73
C LEU A 229 -11.05 -61.77 17.44
N VAL A 230 -9.99 -60.96 17.41
CA VAL A 230 -8.61 -61.42 17.16
C VAL A 230 -7.91 -61.87 18.45
N GLY A 231 -8.29 -61.32 19.60
CA GLY A 231 -7.63 -61.52 20.90
C GLY A 231 -8.13 -62.69 21.75
N THR A 232 -9.13 -63.47 21.33
CA THR A 232 -9.55 -64.66 22.08
C THR A 232 -8.68 -65.88 21.71
N PRO A 233 -7.81 -66.39 22.61
CA PRO A 233 -7.13 -67.65 22.37
C PRO A 233 -8.15 -68.80 22.36
N PRO A 234 -7.93 -69.86 21.56
CA PRO A 234 -8.83 -71.00 21.55
C PRO A 234 -8.88 -71.63 22.95
N ARG A 235 -10.09 -71.83 23.49
CA ARG A 235 -10.27 -72.52 24.78
C ARG A 235 -9.63 -73.92 24.69
N PRO A 236 -8.88 -74.37 25.71
CA PRO A 236 -8.48 -75.77 25.80
C PRO A 236 -9.75 -76.61 25.97
N GLN A 237 -10.10 -77.44 24.99
CA GLN A 237 -11.10 -78.48 25.20
C GLN A 237 -10.43 -79.67 25.89
N ALA A 238 -11.01 -80.07 27.01
CA ALA A 238 -10.64 -81.28 27.72
C ALA A 238 -10.87 -82.52 26.84
N VAL A 239 -9.98 -83.49 27.01
CA VAL A 239 -9.85 -84.76 26.28
C VAL A 239 -11.16 -85.57 26.23
N ALA A 240 -11.55 -86.01 25.03
CA ALA A 240 -12.24 -87.28 24.81
C ALA A 240 -12.04 -87.75 23.35
N THR A 241 -11.80 -89.04 23.20
CA THR A 241 -11.38 -89.79 22.01
C THR A 241 -12.50 -90.11 21.01
N GLU A 242 -12.10 -90.22 19.74
CA GLU A 242 -12.65 -91.01 18.60
C GLU A 242 -13.24 -90.28 17.36
N GLN A 243 -12.62 -90.65 16.23
CA GLN A 243 -13.10 -90.81 14.84
C GLN A 243 -13.40 -89.60 13.93
N ASP A 244 -12.51 -89.44 12.93
CA ASP A 244 -12.71 -89.06 11.52
C ASP A 244 -13.94 -88.21 11.12
N GLU A 245 -13.95 -86.92 11.52
CA GLU A 245 -14.52 -85.81 10.70
C GLU A 245 -14.06 -84.40 11.15
N VAL A 246 -13.08 -84.31 12.06
CA VAL A 246 -12.96 -83.13 12.95
C VAL A 246 -11.83 -82.15 12.55
N ALA A 247 -11.00 -82.47 11.56
CA ALA A 247 -9.86 -81.61 11.19
C ALA A 247 -10.22 -80.35 10.37
N ALA A 248 -11.38 -80.33 9.68
CA ALA A 248 -11.76 -79.21 8.80
C ALA A 248 -12.52 -78.06 9.49
N ARG A 249 -13.24 -78.35 10.59
CA ARG A 249 -14.11 -77.36 11.28
C ARG A 249 -13.35 -76.24 11.99
N PRO A 250 -12.20 -76.47 12.67
CA PRO A 250 -11.46 -75.39 13.34
C PRO A 250 -10.83 -74.39 12.37
N GLN A 251 -10.37 -74.86 11.20
CA GLN A 251 -9.77 -74.01 10.17
C GLN A 251 -10.82 -73.18 9.41
N ALA A 252 -11.99 -73.75 9.12
CA ALA A 252 -13.09 -73.01 8.49
C ALA A 252 -13.59 -71.85 9.36
N VAL A 253 -13.76 -72.09 10.68
CA VAL A 253 -14.19 -71.08 11.66
C VAL A 253 -13.13 -69.99 11.84
N ALA A 254 -11.84 -70.32 11.89
CA ALA A 254 -10.76 -69.33 11.95
C ALA A 254 -10.68 -68.46 10.68
N THR A 255 -10.97 -69.05 9.50
CA THR A 255 -10.96 -68.34 8.21
C THR A 255 -12.16 -67.41 8.08
N GLU A 256 -13.35 -67.82 8.51
CA GLU A 256 -14.54 -66.95 8.59
C GLU A 256 -14.38 -65.82 9.62
N GLN A 257 -13.82 -66.12 10.80
CA GLN A 257 -13.53 -65.11 11.83
C GLN A 257 -12.47 -64.10 11.35
N GLY A 258 -11.46 -64.55 10.61
CA GLY A 258 -10.48 -63.68 9.96
C GLY A 258 -11.11 -62.75 8.93
N GLY A 259 -11.96 -63.28 8.04
CA GLY A 259 -12.67 -62.48 7.04
C GLY A 259 -13.64 -61.46 7.66
N MET A 260 -14.32 -61.83 8.74
CA MET A 260 -15.20 -60.92 9.49
C MET A 260 -14.41 -59.80 10.19
N ALA A 261 -13.25 -60.12 10.77
CA ALA A 261 -12.35 -59.12 11.37
C ALA A 261 -11.82 -58.14 10.32
N THR A 262 -11.42 -58.61 9.13
CA THR A 262 -10.98 -57.74 8.03
C THR A 262 -12.10 -56.81 7.54
N ASN A 263 -13.33 -57.32 7.41
CA ASN A 263 -14.48 -56.49 7.00
C ASN A 263 -14.80 -55.40 8.03
N LEU A 264 -14.75 -55.72 9.33
CA LEU A 264 -14.94 -54.76 10.40
C LEU A 264 -13.82 -53.71 10.48
N GLN A 265 -12.57 -54.12 10.22
CA GLN A 265 -11.42 -53.21 10.15
C GLN A 265 -11.58 -52.22 8.98
N ASN A 266 -11.92 -52.71 7.79
CA ASN A 266 -12.17 -51.88 6.62
C ASN A 266 -13.32 -50.89 6.85
N MET A 267 -14.38 -51.33 7.54
CA MET A 267 -15.50 -50.47 7.92
C MET A 267 -15.09 -49.37 8.91
N ALA A 268 -14.25 -49.69 9.90
CA ALA A 268 -13.70 -48.70 10.83
C ALA A 268 -12.82 -47.66 10.11
N THR A 269 -11.97 -48.10 9.18
CA THR A 269 -11.14 -47.21 8.35
C THR A 269 -12.00 -46.29 7.47
N ASN A 270 -13.08 -46.81 6.87
CA ASN A 270 -14.00 -45.99 6.07
C ASN A 270 -14.71 -44.91 6.90
N PHE A 271 -15.13 -45.24 8.13
CA PHE A 271 -15.73 -44.25 9.03
C PHE A 271 -14.75 -43.17 9.46
N HIS A 272 -13.50 -43.54 9.77
CA HIS A 272 -12.46 -42.57 10.10
C HIS A 272 -12.13 -41.64 8.92
N ASN A 273 -11.97 -42.20 7.71
CA ASN A 273 -11.73 -41.40 6.50
C ASN A 273 -12.89 -40.43 6.20
N MET A 274 -14.13 -40.86 6.44
CA MET A 274 -15.32 -40.01 6.30
C MET A 274 -15.35 -38.90 7.35
N ALA A 275 -14.98 -39.18 8.60
CA ALA A 275 -14.86 -38.19 9.67
C ALA A 275 -13.81 -37.13 9.33
N THR A 276 -12.63 -37.54 8.82
CA THR A 276 -11.57 -36.62 8.38
C THR A 276 -12.04 -35.71 7.27
N LYS A 277 -12.68 -36.26 6.23
CA LYS A 277 -13.18 -35.47 5.10
C LYS A 277 -14.28 -34.47 5.50
N LEU A 278 -15.13 -34.85 6.47
CA LEU A 278 -16.14 -33.94 7.03
C LEU A 278 -15.51 -32.79 7.84
N ARG A 279 -14.41 -33.05 8.56
CA ARG A 279 -13.65 -32.00 9.25
C ARG A 279 -12.99 -31.04 8.26
N GLU A 280 -12.37 -31.56 7.21
CA GLU A 280 -11.75 -30.74 6.15
C GLU A 280 -12.75 -29.81 5.46
N MET A 281 -13.92 -30.33 5.06
CA MET A 281 -14.99 -29.51 4.47
C MET A 281 -15.53 -28.46 5.46
N GLY A 282 -15.61 -28.80 6.74
CA GLY A 282 -16.01 -27.85 7.79
C GLY A 282 -15.01 -26.71 7.95
N VAL A 283 -13.72 -27.01 7.92
CA VAL A 283 -12.63 -26.02 7.97
C VAL A 283 -12.67 -25.10 6.77
N GLU A 284 -12.87 -25.63 5.56
CA GLU A 284 -12.90 -24.83 4.32
C GLU A 284 -14.12 -23.90 4.26
N LEU A 285 -15.31 -24.40 4.60
CA LEU A 285 -16.53 -23.59 4.64
C LEU A 285 -16.45 -22.49 5.70
N ASN A 286 -15.83 -22.78 6.85
CA ASN A 286 -15.64 -21.80 7.91
C ASN A 286 -14.58 -20.76 7.54
N GLY A 287 -13.46 -21.19 6.93
CA GLY A 287 -12.43 -20.30 6.41
C GLY A 287 -12.99 -19.31 5.39
N ASN A 288 -13.84 -19.79 4.47
CA ASN A 288 -14.51 -18.93 3.49
C ASN A 288 -15.50 -17.94 4.14
N LYS A 289 -16.23 -18.36 5.19
CA LYS A 289 -17.11 -17.47 5.95
C LYS A 289 -16.34 -16.40 6.72
N VAL A 290 -15.27 -16.78 7.41
CA VAL A 290 -14.39 -15.86 8.14
C VAL A 290 -13.77 -14.86 7.19
N ALA A 291 -13.26 -15.31 6.04
CA ALA A 291 -12.72 -14.43 5.00
C ALA A 291 -13.79 -13.44 4.48
N ALA A 292 -15.00 -13.93 4.15
CA ALA A 292 -16.09 -13.09 3.68
C ALA A 292 -16.55 -12.07 4.75
N GLU A 293 -16.59 -12.47 6.02
CA GLU A 293 -16.97 -11.60 7.13
C GLU A 293 -15.88 -10.57 7.43
N GLN A 294 -14.60 -10.94 7.34
CA GLN A 294 -13.47 -10.01 7.41
C GLN A 294 -13.49 -9.01 6.25
N ASP A 295 -13.79 -9.45 5.03
CA ASP A 295 -13.90 -8.56 3.86
C ASP A 295 -15.08 -7.59 4.00
N ALA A 296 -16.23 -8.07 4.47
CA ALA A 296 -17.40 -7.23 4.77
C ALA A 296 -17.08 -6.21 5.87
N ARG A 297 -16.38 -6.62 6.94
CA ARG A 297 -15.94 -5.74 8.04
C ARG A 297 -14.87 -4.73 7.60
N ARG A 298 -13.95 -5.11 6.71
CA ARG A 298 -12.99 -4.16 6.09
C ARG A 298 -13.70 -3.14 5.21
N SER A 299 -14.79 -3.52 4.56
CA SER A 299 -15.60 -2.61 3.76
C SER A 299 -16.39 -1.59 4.60
N SER A 300 -16.71 -1.92 5.86
CA SER A 300 -17.46 -1.04 6.77
C SER A 300 -16.57 -0.12 7.62
N LYS A 301 -15.25 -0.35 7.68
CA LYS A 301 -14.30 0.50 8.41
C LYS A 301 -14.34 1.94 7.85
N ALA A 302 -14.47 2.92 8.74
CA ALA A 302 -14.47 4.34 8.38
C ALA A 302 -13.18 4.72 7.62
N ARG A 303 -13.28 5.76 6.77
CA ARG A 303 -12.11 6.29 6.04
C ARG A 303 -10.98 6.62 7.00
N ASN A 304 -9.75 6.38 6.54
CA ASN A 304 -8.56 6.66 7.34
C ASN A 304 -8.49 8.17 7.67
N PRO A 305 -8.40 8.56 8.96
CA PRO A 305 -8.26 9.96 9.34
C PRO A 305 -7.07 10.65 8.67
N ALA A 306 -5.95 9.95 8.48
CA ALA A 306 -4.77 10.46 7.79
C ALA A 306 -5.11 10.91 6.35
N ASP A 307 -5.95 10.14 5.65
CA ASP A 307 -6.41 10.50 4.29
C ASP A 307 -7.29 11.75 4.30
N ILE A 308 -8.05 11.99 5.37
CA ILE A 308 -8.92 13.17 5.48
C ILE A 308 -8.09 14.42 5.76
N VAL A 309 -7.09 14.33 6.65
CA VAL A 309 -6.29 15.48 7.06
C VAL A 309 -5.09 15.77 6.15
N ALA A 310 -4.66 14.79 5.34
CA ALA A 310 -3.47 14.91 4.51
C ALA A 310 -3.46 16.16 3.60
N PRO A 311 -4.52 16.53 2.85
CA PRO A 311 -4.50 17.72 2.01
C PRO A 311 -4.26 19.00 2.81
N PHE A 312 -4.86 19.10 4.00
CA PHE A 312 -4.71 20.27 4.86
C PHE A 312 -3.30 20.36 5.45
N ILE A 313 -2.73 19.23 5.88
CA ILE A 313 -1.34 19.19 6.37
C ILE A 313 -0.36 19.52 5.24
N LEU A 314 -0.57 18.97 4.04
CA LEU A 314 0.22 19.28 2.85
C LEU A 314 0.13 20.77 2.47
N PHE A 315 -1.04 21.39 2.61
CA PHE A 315 -1.20 22.82 2.44
C PHE A 315 -0.35 23.61 3.44
N ILE A 316 -0.47 23.30 4.74
CA ILE A 316 0.25 24.04 5.80
C ILE A 316 1.77 23.89 5.65
N VAL A 317 2.27 22.67 5.49
CA VAL A 317 3.72 22.44 5.36
C VAL A 317 4.27 23.13 4.12
N THR A 318 3.55 23.05 3.00
CA THR A 318 3.98 23.69 1.75
C THR A 318 3.97 25.21 1.91
N LEU A 319 2.88 25.78 2.46
CA LEU A 319 2.80 27.21 2.72
C LEU A 319 3.96 27.67 3.60
N GLY A 320 4.23 26.97 4.70
CA GLY A 320 5.35 27.21 5.60
C GLY A 320 6.71 27.20 4.88
N ILE A 321 6.96 26.19 4.05
CA ILE A 321 8.19 26.10 3.23
C ILE A 321 8.28 27.30 2.28
N VAL A 322 7.20 27.67 1.58
CA VAL A 322 7.25 28.78 0.62
C VAL A 322 7.49 30.10 1.33
N VAL A 323 6.77 30.40 2.42
CA VAL A 323 6.93 31.69 3.11
C VAL A 323 8.28 31.80 3.82
N ALA A 324 8.84 30.70 4.32
CA ALA A 324 10.11 30.71 5.06
C ALA A 324 11.36 30.55 4.18
N LEU A 325 11.29 29.71 3.13
CA LEU A 325 12.46 29.28 2.35
C LEU A 325 12.35 29.55 0.84
N GLY A 326 11.17 30.01 0.37
CA GLY A 326 10.86 30.03 -1.04
C GLY A 326 11.57 31.09 -1.88
N MET A 327 11.92 32.24 -1.30
CA MET A 327 12.49 33.40 -2.02
C MET A 327 13.75 33.03 -2.83
N GLN A 328 14.56 32.12 -2.30
CA GLN A 328 15.90 31.86 -2.80
C GLN A 328 15.95 30.96 -4.03
N THR A 329 14.97 30.07 -4.21
CA THR A 329 14.95 29.06 -5.29
C THR A 329 13.59 28.94 -5.98
N GLY A 330 12.59 29.70 -5.55
CA GLY A 330 11.21 29.51 -5.96
C GLY A 330 10.64 28.18 -5.45
N PHE A 331 11.12 27.70 -4.29
CA PHE A 331 10.64 26.50 -3.59
C PHE A 331 10.45 25.32 -4.55
N ALA A 332 11.46 25.03 -5.36
CA ALA A 332 11.35 24.02 -6.39
C ALA A 332 11.47 22.61 -5.79
N LEU A 333 10.39 22.14 -5.16
CA LEU A 333 10.34 20.87 -4.42
C LEU A 333 10.04 19.64 -5.29
N ASN A 334 9.74 19.87 -6.57
CA ASN A 334 9.11 18.88 -7.44
C ASN A 334 9.67 18.98 -8.87
N PRO A 335 10.41 17.96 -9.34
CA PRO A 335 10.98 17.95 -10.68
C PRO A 335 9.95 18.08 -11.81
N ALA A 336 8.78 17.45 -11.72
CA ALA A 336 7.75 17.53 -12.76
C ALA A 336 7.10 18.93 -12.85
N ARG A 337 6.91 19.58 -11.69
CA ARG A 337 6.38 20.95 -11.56
C ARG A 337 7.32 22.02 -12.14
N ASP A 338 8.60 21.73 -12.31
CA ASP A 338 9.57 22.66 -12.91
C ASP A 338 9.88 22.27 -14.36
N LEU A 339 10.22 21.00 -14.62
CA LEU A 339 10.59 20.53 -15.95
C LEU A 339 9.43 20.63 -16.95
N GLY A 340 8.19 20.34 -16.55
CA GLY A 340 7.03 20.40 -17.43
C GLY A 340 6.79 21.81 -18.00
N PRO A 341 6.61 22.84 -17.15
CA PRO A 341 6.51 24.23 -17.61
C PRO A 341 7.73 24.71 -18.41
N ARG A 342 8.95 24.23 -18.11
CA ARG A 342 10.15 24.54 -18.93
C ARG A 342 10.06 23.99 -20.34
N ILE A 343 9.63 22.74 -20.50
CA ILE A 343 9.44 22.13 -21.82
C ILE A 343 8.41 22.95 -22.62
N LEU A 344 7.28 23.30 -22.00
CA LEU A 344 6.28 24.14 -22.67
C LEU A 344 6.87 25.49 -23.08
N THR A 345 7.49 26.21 -22.16
CA THR A 345 8.07 27.55 -22.45
C THR A 345 9.13 27.49 -23.55
N ALA A 346 9.96 26.44 -23.57
CA ALA A 346 10.87 26.21 -24.69
C ALA A 346 10.13 26.11 -26.04
N MET A 347 8.97 25.43 -26.07
CA MET A 347 8.15 25.24 -27.27
C MET A 347 7.42 26.52 -27.72
N VAL A 348 7.02 27.39 -26.80
CA VAL A 348 6.22 28.60 -27.10
C VAL A 348 7.05 29.88 -27.30
N GLY A 349 8.34 29.72 -27.59
CA GLY A 349 9.20 30.81 -28.07
C GLY A 349 10.34 31.22 -27.15
N TYR A 350 10.39 30.77 -25.89
CA TYR A 350 11.55 31.05 -25.01
C TYR A 350 12.79 30.23 -25.40
N GLY A 351 12.61 29.15 -26.16
CA GLY A 351 13.69 28.32 -26.73
C GLY A 351 14.61 27.71 -25.67
N LYS A 352 15.85 27.42 -26.06
CA LYS A 352 16.85 26.75 -25.19
C LYS A 352 17.27 27.57 -23.96
N ALA A 353 16.97 28.87 -23.92
CA ALA A 353 17.37 29.76 -22.84
C ALA A 353 16.83 29.28 -21.48
N VAL A 354 15.64 28.68 -21.45
CA VAL A 354 15.02 28.15 -20.22
C VAL A 354 15.81 27.01 -19.56
N PHE A 355 16.68 26.32 -20.33
CA PHE A 355 17.55 25.26 -19.85
C PHE A 355 18.98 25.73 -19.63
N LEU A 356 19.45 26.71 -20.39
CA LEU A 356 20.83 27.22 -20.25
C LEU A 356 20.95 28.28 -19.15
N TYR A 357 19.84 28.85 -18.71
CA TYR A 357 19.82 29.87 -17.67
C TYR A 357 20.63 29.43 -16.44
N ARG A 358 21.57 30.29 -16.02
CA ARG A 358 22.41 30.17 -14.83
C ARG A 358 23.05 28.78 -14.67
N SER A 359 23.82 28.38 -15.69
CA SER A 359 24.61 27.15 -15.71
C SER A 359 23.79 25.89 -15.44
N LEU A 360 22.77 25.67 -16.26
CA LEU A 360 21.85 24.52 -16.16
C LEU A 360 21.01 24.54 -14.87
N TYR A 361 20.42 25.69 -14.54
CA TYR A 361 19.69 25.85 -13.28
C TYR A 361 18.59 24.83 -13.04
N TRP A 362 17.89 24.45 -14.10
CA TRP A 362 16.85 23.44 -14.08
C TRP A 362 17.32 22.04 -13.65
N LEU A 363 18.60 21.72 -13.80
CA LEU A 363 19.10 20.37 -13.53
C LEU A 363 19.53 20.24 -12.07
N TRP A 364 20.45 21.08 -11.61
CA TRP A 364 21.00 20.93 -10.26
C TRP A 364 20.03 21.33 -9.14
N CYS A 365 19.13 22.31 -9.35
CA CYS A 365 18.35 22.89 -8.26
C CYS A 365 16.91 22.35 -8.17
N PRO A 366 16.08 22.33 -9.23
CA PRO A 366 14.72 21.81 -9.12
C PRO A 366 14.60 20.32 -9.50
N PHE A 367 15.67 19.70 -10.00
CA PHE A 367 15.69 18.28 -10.35
C PHE A 367 16.54 17.45 -9.38
N ILE A 368 17.85 17.72 -9.27
CA ILE A 368 18.76 16.93 -8.41
C ILE A 368 18.53 17.22 -6.92
N ALA A 369 18.52 18.48 -6.50
CA ALA A 369 18.42 18.83 -5.07
C ALA A 369 17.15 18.29 -4.37
N PRO A 370 15.95 18.31 -4.98
CA PRO A 370 14.73 17.77 -4.36
C PRO A 370 14.82 16.26 -4.19
N ILE A 371 15.35 15.55 -5.20
CA ILE A 371 15.56 14.10 -5.12
C ILE A 371 16.50 13.81 -3.94
N LEU A 372 17.68 14.43 -3.89
CA LEU A 372 18.62 14.22 -2.79
C LEU A 372 18.02 14.56 -1.42
N GLY A 373 17.28 15.67 -1.32
CA GLY A 373 16.60 16.06 -0.08
C GLY A 373 15.57 15.02 0.37
N ALA A 374 14.80 14.46 -0.57
CA ALA A 374 13.83 13.41 -0.31
C ALA A 374 14.50 12.12 0.20
N PHE A 375 15.58 11.68 -0.44
CA PHE A 375 16.36 10.51 -0.02
C PHE A 375 16.96 10.68 1.38
N VAL A 376 17.54 11.85 1.66
CA VAL A 376 18.11 12.15 2.99
C VAL A 376 17.02 12.16 4.06
N ALA A 377 15.88 12.81 3.82
CA ALA A 377 14.77 12.83 4.77
C ALA A 377 14.26 11.43 5.09
N VAL A 378 14.04 10.59 4.07
CA VAL A 378 13.60 9.20 4.27
C VAL A 378 14.62 8.39 5.05
N SER A 379 15.92 8.56 4.76
CA SER A 379 16.99 7.86 5.47
C SER A 379 17.04 8.26 6.94
N LEU A 380 16.95 9.56 7.23
CA LEU A 380 16.92 10.09 8.59
C LEU A 380 15.67 9.61 9.34
N TYR A 381 14.50 9.68 8.71
CA TYR A 381 13.24 9.21 9.29
C TYR A 381 13.29 7.71 9.62
N HIS A 382 13.82 6.90 8.71
CA HIS A 382 14.01 5.48 8.93
C HIS A 382 14.97 5.21 10.10
N LEU A 383 16.10 5.92 10.17
CA LEU A 383 17.07 5.79 11.26
C LEU A 383 16.43 6.15 12.62
N CYS A 384 15.65 7.23 12.70
CA CYS A 384 14.92 7.59 13.91
C CYS A 384 13.95 6.48 14.34
N ASN A 385 13.23 5.87 13.41
CA ASN A 385 12.33 4.75 13.70
C ASN A 385 13.06 3.49 14.18
N LEU A 386 14.30 3.25 13.72
CA LEU A 386 15.14 2.16 14.24
C LEU A 386 15.59 2.40 15.68
N VAL A 387 15.93 3.65 16.03
CA VAL A 387 16.36 4.01 17.40
C VAL A 387 15.20 3.91 18.40
N VAL A 388 13.97 4.26 18.00
CA VAL A 388 12.80 4.20 18.88
C VAL A 388 12.29 2.77 19.11
N LYS A 389 12.52 1.86 18.15
CA LYS A 389 12.23 0.42 18.31
C LYS A 389 13.35 -0.25 19.11
N GLU A 390 13.39 -0.01 20.41
CA GLU A 390 14.10 -0.88 21.36
C GLU A 390 13.60 -2.34 21.22
N PRO A 391 14.46 -3.35 21.38
CA PRO A 391 14.07 -4.74 21.19
C PRO A 391 13.12 -5.18 22.30
N GLU A 392 11.84 -5.31 21.97
CA GLU A 392 10.91 -6.06 22.80
C GLU A 392 11.35 -7.53 22.78
N ASN A 393 12.10 -7.95 23.82
CA ASN A 393 12.09 -9.29 24.44
C ASN A 393 13.29 -9.45 25.40
N THR A 394 13.03 -9.39 26.70
CA THR A 394 13.59 -10.41 27.60
C THR A 394 12.41 -11.12 28.25
N PRO A 395 12.15 -12.41 27.97
CA PRO A 395 11.09 -13.13 28.64
C PRO A 395 11.53 -13.39 30.10
N GLU A 396 10.95 -12.67 31.06
CA GLU A 396 10.89 -13.15 32.44
C GLU A 396 9.91 -14.33 32.48
N ASN A 397 10.43 -15.52 32.20
CA ASN A 397 9.80 -16.76 32.61
C ASN A 397 10.79 -17.47 33.52
N THR A 398 10.53 -17.45 34.82
CA THR A 398 10.28 -18.67 35.61
C THR A 398 9.92 -18.26 37.03
N THR A 399 8.65 -18.44 37.38
CA THR A 399 8.26 -18.78 38.75
C THR A 399 8.76 -20.20 39.04
N PRO A 400 9.46 -20.47 40.16
CA PRO A 400 9.44 -21.80 40.75
C PRO A 400 8.36 -21.87 41.81
N ALA A 401 7.68 -23.01 41.78
CA ALA A 401 6.66 -23.49 42.68
C ALA A 401 6.87 -23.18 44.17
N GLN A 402 5.73 -23.11 44.85
CA GLN A 402 5.52 -23.25 46.28
C GLN A 402 6.51 -24.20 46.98
N ALA A 403 7.16 -23.70 48.02
CA ALA A 403 7.60 -24.47 49.18
C ALA A 403 7.76 -23.50 50.37
N VAL A 404 6.74 -23.46 51.24
CA VAL A 404 6.75 -23.72 52.70
C VAL A 404 5.30 -23.73 53.17
#